data_AF-M4RY91-F1
#
_entry.id   AF-M4RY91-F1
#
_cell.length_a   1.000
_cell.length_b   1.000
_cell.length_c   1.000
_cell.angle_alpha   90.00
_cell.angle_beta   90.00
_cell.angle_gamma   90.00
#
_symmetry.space_group_name_H-M   'P 1'
#
loop_
_entity.id
_entity.type
_entity.pdbx_description
1 polymer ?
#
loop_
_entity_poly.entity_id
_entity_poly.type
_entity_poly.pdbx_seq_one_letter_code
_entity_poly.pdbx_strand_id
1 'polypeptide(L)'
;MPIKPLKDIPESVQDILDALPEKKSEFIKSGKSNDILKSDILFDLLRSASSTEAEEYIDTIISIHDQVEFKKGRDIESIELNKASPDFNSWRLKRPQSMNPEREAGPISLGRYLGGERSGIPTFANAPVALTPEDLIAGKVDVAILGAPLDMGSGWRDAIHGPRAMRMLRRGTGGHDVATLINPSSVLNIVDYGNVAIDQLSTERSVQEVRSMVREIAETGAIPIIIGGDHSLEYPNVAAMADVYGKGKVAVVHFDAHLDTGRGRVHLLSHGQPIYRLMKEAHIRPEDFIQVGLRAHYSKSYYEWEKEIGMKYHTMAEVERRGWDAVMERVIKEATENTDYLYVSFDVDVLDPAFQPGTGTPVSGGLTMREAIPIIRRLCAETKLVGFDIVELAPALDSTYVSTLNANSLMFACMTGIAMHKKGITEKGYISELSSEHGQDDYYGDKK
;
A
#
# COMPACT_ATOMS: atom_id res chain seq x y z
N MET A 1 -16.66 -7.00 10.43
CA MET A 1 -16.97 -7.30 11.85
C MET A 1 -17.77 -8.59 11.88
N PRO A 2 -17.74 -9.41 12.95
CA PRO A 2 -18.90 -10.28 13.19
C PRO A 2 -20.15 -9.41 13.14
N ILE A 3 -21.20 -9.85 12.45
CA ILE A 3 -22.46 -9.13 12.39
C ILE A 3 -22.88 -8.87 13.84
N LYS A 4 -22.95 -7.59 14.21
CA LYS A 4 -23.26 -7.21 15.59
C LYS A 4 -24.79 -7.27 15.73
N PRO A 5 -25.30 -7.89 16.80
CA PRO A 5 -26.72 -7.79 17.13
C PRO A 5 -27.16 -6.34 17.16
N LEU A 6 -28.39 -6.08 16.71
CA LEU A 6 -28.99 -4.75 16.76
C LEU A 6 -29.13 -4.34 18.23
N LYS A 7 -28.53 -3.20 18.60
CA LYS A 7 -28.51 -2.74 20.00
C LYS A 7 -29.65 -1.80 20.37
N ASP A 8 -30.36 -1.26 19.38
CA ASP A 8 -31.37 -0.21 19.56
C ASP A 8 -32.63 -0.49 18.72
N ILE A 9 -33.31 -1.61 18.99
CA ILE A 9 -34.60 -1.92 18.35
C ILE A 9 -35.71 -1.12 19.05
N PRO A 10 -36.45 -0.24 18.34
CA PRO A 10 -37.51 0.54 18.95
C PRO A 10 -38.63 -0.35 19.47
N GLU A 11 -39.25 0.01 20.60
CA GLU A 11 -40.32 -0.78 21.25
C GLU A 11 -41.46 -1.15 20.28
N SER A 12 -41.85 -0.21 19.41
CA SER A 12 -42.86 -0.43 18.36
C SER A 12 -42.50 -1.52 17.34
N VAL A 13 -41.22 -1.80 17.15
CA VAL A 13 -40.74 -2.90 16.31
C VAL A 13 -40.53 -4.16 17.15
N GLN A 14 -40.13 -4.00 18.41
CA GLN A 14 -39.94 -5.09 19.36
C GLN A 14 -41.23 -5.92 19.51
N ASP A 15 -42.38 -5.26 19.66
CA ASP A 15 -43.68 -5.91 19.74
C ASP A 15 -44.00 -6.75 18.49
N ILE A 16 -43.67 -6.23 17.30
CA ILE A 16 -43.85 -6.94 16.03
C ILE A 16 -42.94 -8.17 15.99
N LEU A 17 -41.67 -8.02 16.37
CA LEU A 17 -40.70 -9.10 16.37
C LEU A 17 -41.03 -10.20 17.39
N ASP A 18 -41.67 -9.87 18.51
CA ASP A 18 -42.05 -10.83 19.54
C ASP A 18 -43.33 -11.60 19.19
N ALA A 19 -44.14 -11.08 18.25
CA ALA A 19 -45.27 -11.79 17.68
C ALA A 19 -44.89 -12.78 16.57
N LEU A 20 -43.65 -12.73 16.06
CA LEU A 20 -43.15 -13.61 15.01
C LEU A 20 -42.60 -14.93 15.55
N PRO A 21 -42.51 -15.99 14.72
CA PRO A 21 -41.75 -17.19 15.05
C PRO A 21 -40.32 -16.85 15.50
N GLU A 22 -39.85 -17.50 16.56
CA GLU A 22 -38.57 -17.23 17.23
C GLU A 22 -37.39 -17.10 16.25
N LYS A 23 -37.28 -18.04 15.31
CA LYS A 23 -36.22 -18.05 14.28
C LYS A 23 -36.18 -16.77 13.42
N LYS A 24 -37.34 -16.20 13.08
CA LYS A 24 -37.44 -14.96 12.29
C LYS A 24 -37.06 -13.75 13.14
N SER A 25 -37.56 -13.72 14.38
CA SER A 25 -37.23 -12.68 15.36
C SER A 25 -35.71 -12.62 15.63
N GLU A 26 -35.09 -13.78 15.90
CA GLU A 26 -33.65 -13.89 16.12
C GLU A 26 -32.83 -13.48 14.90
N PHE A 27 -33.27 -13.84 13.69
CA PHE A 27 -32.58 -13.45 12.47
C PHE A 27 -32.50 -11.92 12.34
N ILE A 28 -33.61 -11.20 12.57
CA ILE A 28 -33.60 -9.73 12.53
C ILE A 28 -32.76 -9.16 13.68
N LYS A 29 -32.94 -9.65 14.91
CA LYS A 29 -32.18 -9.22 16.09
C LYS A 29 -30.66 -9.42 15.94
N SER A 30 -30.24 -10.44 15.20
CA SER A 30 -28.83 -10.71 14.92
C SER A 30 -28.13 -9.62 14.09
N GLY A 31 -28.89 -8.75 13.41
CA GLY A 31 -28.37 -7.72 12.51
C GLY A 31 -28.05 -8.22 11.11
N LYS A 32 -28.27 -9.51 10.80
CA LYS A 32 -28.00 -10.12 9.49
C LYS A 32 -28.79 -9.50 8.33
N SER A 33 -29.91 -8.85 8.63
CA SER A 33 -30.71 -8.14 7.63
C SER A 33 -30.06 -6.85 7.12
N ASN A 34 -29.13 -6.24 7.87
CA ASN A 34 -28.57 -4.92 7.52
C ASN A 34 -27.81 -4.89 6.19
N ASP A 35 -27.24 -6.03 5.77
CA ASP A 35 -26.52 -6.13 4.50
C ASP A 35 -27.46 -6.17 3.30
N ILE A 36 -28.75 -6.46 3.53
CA ILE A 36 -29.80 -6.50 2.51
C ILE A 36 -30.61 -5.20 2.55
N LEU A 37 -31.04 -4.82 3.76
CA LEU A 37 -31.86 -3.64 3.99
C LEU A 37 -31.46 -3.03 5.34
N LYS A 38 -31.07 -1.76 5.32
CA LYS A 38 -30.67 -1.06 6.54
C LYS A 38 -31.81 -1.08 7.56
N SER A 39 -31.45 -1.24 8.83
CA SER A 39 -32.39 -1.45 9.94
C SER A 39 -33.42 -0.33 10.07
N ASP A 40 -33.03 0.93 9.83
CA ASP A 40 -33.95 2.08 9.84
C ASP A 40 -35.06 1.91 8.80
N ILE A 41 -34.70 1.57 7.56
CA ILE A 41 -35.64 1.34 6.47
C ILE A 41 -36.52 0.11 6.76
N LEU A 42 -35.90 -0.98 7.23
CA LEU A 42 -36.60 -2.19 7.60
C LEU A 42 -37.62 -1.92 8.72
N PHE A 43 -37.24 -1.16 9.74
CA PHE A 43 -38.13 -0.83 10.87
C PHE A 43 -39.31 0.03 10.42
N ASP A 44 -39.08 1.00 9.54
CA ASP A 44 -40.16 1.81 8.98
C ASP A 44 -41.13 0.97 8.15
N LEU A 45 -40.62 0.05 7.33
CA LEU A 45 -41.45 -0.91 6.59
C LEU A 45 -42.29 -1.78 7.53
N LEU A 46 -41.66 -2.39 8.54
CA LEU A 46 -42.35 -3.27 9.49
C LEU A 46 -43.47 -2.54 10.24
N ARG A 47 -43.28 -1.27 10.63
CA ARG A 47 -44.33 -0.47 11.29
C ARG A 47 -45.50 -0.13 10.36
N SER A 48 -45.24 0.00 9.08
CA SER A 48 -46.26 0.37 8.08
C SER A 48 -47.02 -0.82 7.50
N ALA A 49 -46.47 -2.03 7.65
CA ALA A 49 -47.01 -3.26 7.12
C ALA A 49 -48.06 -3.88 8.06
N SER A 50 -49.02 -4.60 7.49
CA SER A 50 -49.82 -5.56 8.26
C SER A 50 -48.95 -6.72 8.77
N SER A 51 -49.45 -7.48 9.74
CA SER A 51 -48.70 -8.62 10.30
C SER A 51 -48.27 -9.65 9.25
N THR A 52 -49.13 -9.91 8.26
CA THR A 52 -48.86 -10.85 7.18
C THR A 52 -47.79 -10.31 6.23
N GLU A 53 -47.88 -9.04 5.84
CA GLU A 53 -46.88 -8.38 4.99
C GLU A 53 -45.52 -8.30 5.68
N ALA A 54 -45.49 -7.97 6.98
CA ALA A 54 -44.27 -7.96 7.77
C ALA A 54 -43.58 -9.33 7.79
N GLU A 55 -44.35 -10.40 7.93
CA GLU A 55 -43.84 -11.77 7.90
C GLU A 55 -43.29 -12.14 6.51
N GLU A 56 -44.01 -11.80 5.44
CA GLU A 56 -43.57 -12.03 4.05
C GLU A 56 -42.29 -11.24 3.71
N TYR A 57 -42.16 -10.00 4.19
CA TYR A 57 -40.94 -9.21 4.02
C TYR A 57 -39.76 -9.89 4.71
N ILE A 58 -39.95 -10.38 5.94
CA ILE A 58 -38.87 -11.06 6.67
C ILE A 58 -38.51 -12.38 5.98
N ASP A 59 -39.49 -13.15 5.50
CA ASP A 59 -39.22 -14.36 4.72
C ASP A 59 -38.44 -14.06 3.44
N THR A 60 -38.76 -12.95 2.76
CA THR A 60 -38.03 -12.49 1.59
C THR A 60 -36.58 -12.14 1.93
N ILE A 61 -36.36 -11.40 3.02
CA ILE A 61 -35.00 -11.03 3.48
C ILE A 61 -34.22 -12.28 3.88
N ILE A 62 -34.82 -13.23 4.61
CA ILE A 62 -34.19 -14.50 4.98
C ILE A 62 -33.84 -15.30 3.72
N SER A 63 -34.76 -15.40 2.76
CA SER A 63 -34.53 -16.09 1.49
C SER A 63 -33.38 -15.46 0.69
N ILE A 64 -33.32 -14.13 0.61
CA ILE A 64 -32.20 -13.42 -0.02
C ILE A 64 -30.90 -13.73 0.73
N HIS A 65 -30.91 -13.68 2.06
CA HIS A 65 -29.74 -14.00 2.88
C HIS A 65 -29.24 -15.43 2.63
N ASP A 66 -30.15 -16.41 2.60
CA ASP A 66 -29.85 -17.82 2.34
C ASP A 66 -29.30 -18.06 0.91
N GLN A 67 -29.70 -17.24 -0.06
CA GLN A 67 -29.18 -17.29 -1.43
C GLN A 67 -27.76 -16.72 -1.53
N VAL A 68 -27.43 -15.69 -0.76
CA VAL A 68 -26.10 -15.06 -0.76
C VAL A 68 -25.10 -15.85 0.10
N GLU A 69 -25.54 -16.42 1.22
CA GLU A 69 -24.67 -17.20 2.10
C GLU A 69 -24.16 -18.46 1.40
N PHE A 70 -22.87 -18.76 1.56
CA PHE A 70 -22.28 -20.00 1.08
C PHE A 70 -22.98 -21.23 1.67
N LYS A 71 -23.47 -22.14 0.82
CA LYS A 71 -24.09 -23.41 1.23
C LYS A 71 -23.29 -24.60 0.69
N LYS A 72 -22.68 -25.35 1.60
CA LYS A 72 -21.98 -26.60 1.28
C LYS A 72 -22.89 -27.56 0.50
N GLY A 73 -22.46 -27.99 -0.68
CA GLY A 73 -23.22 -28.89 -1.57
C GLY A 73 -24.06 -28.18 -2.64
N ARG A 74 -24.35 -26.89 -2.47
CA ARG A 74 -24.89 -26.03 -3.54
C ARG A 74 -23.75 -25.28 -4.24
N ASP A 75 -22.89 -24.67 -3.43
CA ASP A 75 -21.82 -23.80 -3.89
C ASP A 75 -20.47 -24.52 -3.85
N ILE A 76 -19.62 -24.22 -4.83
CA ILE A 76 -18.25 -24.73 -4.90
C ILE A 76 -17.35 -23.75 -4.13
N GLU A 77 -16.61 -24.24 -3.12
CA GLU A 77 -15.70 -23.41 -2.31
C GLU A 77 -14.59 -22.81 -3.16
N SER A 78 -14.02 -23.62 -4.06
CA SER A 78 -13.02 -23.20 -5.04
C SER A 78 -12.98 -24.21 -6.18
N ILE A 79 -12.67 -23.74 -7.38
CA ILE A 79 -12.24 -24.64 -8.46
C ILE A 79 -10.78 -24.97 -8.20
N GLU A 80 -10.46 -26.24 -7.96
CA GLU A 80 -9.08 -26.66 -7.77
C GLU A 80 -8.24 -26.36 -9.02
N LEU A 81 -7.02 -25.88 -8.79
CA LEU A 81 -6.04 -25.74 -9.85
C LEU A 81 -5.65 -27.14 -10.37
N ASN A 82 -5.38 -27.26 -11.67
CA ASN A 82 -4.92 -28.50 -12.27
C ASN A 82 -3.49 -28.86 -11.79
N LYS A 83 -3.40 -29.56 -10.66
CA LYS A 83 -2.14 -30.03 -10.04
C LYS A 83 -1.33 -31.00 -10.92
N ALA A 84 -1.94 -31.58 -11.95
CA ALA A 84 -1.26 -32.48 -12.89
C ALA A 84 -0.66 -31.74 -14.10
N SER A 85 -0.90 -30.43 -14.25
CA SER A 85 -0.30 -29.65 -15.34
C SER A 85 1.23 -29.63 -15.21
N PRO A 86 1.98 -29.97 -16.27
CA PRO A 86 3.45 -29.87 -16.25
C PRO A 86 3.92 -28.41 -16.07
N ASP A 87 3.08 -27.44 -16.42
CA ASP A 87 3.41 -26.00 -16.36
C ASP A 87 2.96 -25.32 -15.06
N PHE A 88 2.44 -26.06 -14.07
CA PHE A 88 1.81 -25.50 -12.86
C PHE A 88 2.65 -24.43 -12.14
N ASN A 89 3.98 -24.60 -12.11
CA ASN A 89 4.92 -23.67 -11.48
C ASN A 89 5.86 -22.98 -12.49
N SER A 90 5.64 -23.14 -13.80
CA SER A 90 6.54 -22.64 -14.84
C SER A 90 6.78 -21.13 -14.75
N TRP A 91 5.75 -20.35 -14.42
CA TRP A 91 5.79 -18.89 -14.33
C TRP A 91 6.69 -18.35 -13.23
N ARG A 92 6.89 -19.10 -12.13
CA ARG A 92 7.71 -18.69 -10.97
C ARG A 92 9.06 -19.36 -10.89
N LEU A 93 9.33 -20.34 -11.76
CA LEU A 93 10.61 -21.05 -11.76
C LEU A 93 11.73 -20.08 -12.17
N LYS A 94 12.64 -19.77 -11.24
CA LYS A 94 13.85 -19.00 -11.55
C LYS A 94 14.71 -19.77 -12.56
N ARG A 95 15.25 -19.06 -13.55
CA ARG A 95 16.18 -19.64 -14.53
C ARG A 95 17.44 -20.15 -13.80
N PRO A 96 17.82 -21.43 -13.95
CA PRO A 96 19.02 -21.95 -13.31
C PRO A 96 20.29 -21.21 -13.75
N GLN A 97 21.20 -20.94 -12.81
CA GLN A 97 22.44 -20.20 -13.11
C GLN A 97 23.32 -20.93 -14.13
N SER A 98 23.29 -22.27 -14.17
CA SER A 98 23.98 -23.08 -15.17
C SER A 98 23.51 -22.86 -16.61
N MET A 99 22.35 -22.21 -16.81
CA MET A 99 21.83 -21.83 -18.13
C MET A 99 22.18 -20.39 -18.51
N ASN A 100 22.85 -19.64 -17.63
CA ASN A 100 23.28 -18.27 -17.89
C ASN A 100 24.74 -18.27 -18.36
N PRO A 101 25.15 -17.31 -19.21
CA PRO A 101 26.57 -17.10 -19.50
C PRO A 101 27.36 -16.88 -18.21
N GLU A 102 28.56 -17.46 -18.13
CA GLU A 102 29.45 -17.22 -17.00
C GLU A 102 29.81 -15.75 -16.87
N ARG A 103 29.69 -15.21 -15.65
CA ARG A 103 30.09 -13.84 -15.30
C ARG A 103 30.41 -13.75 -13.82
N GLU A 104 31.20 -12.76 -13.46
CA GLU A 104 31.36 -12.38 -12.06
C GLU A 104 30.06 -11.78 -11.52
N ALA A 105 29.80 -12.01 -10.23
CA ALA A 105 28.67 -11.43 -9.54
C ALA A 105 28.86 -9.91 -9.41
N GLY A 106 27.78 -9.16 -9.61
CA GLY A 106 27.76 -7.71 -9.49
C GLY A 106 26.77 -7.04 -10.45
N PRO A 107 26.45 -5.76 -10.21
CA PRO A 107 25.54 -5.00 -11.07
C PRO A 107 26.10 -4.78 -12.48
N ILE A 108 25.21 -4.82 -13.48
CA ILE A 108 25.54 -4.73 -14.90
C ILE A 108 24.95 -3.44 -15.47
N SER A 109 25.79 -2.57 -16.02
CA SER A 109 25.30 -1.43 -16.78
C SER A 109 24.79 -1.88 -18.15
N LEU A 110 23.54 -1.55 -18.46
CA LEU A 110 22.95 -1.76 -19.79
C LEU A 110 23.13 -0.55 -20.72
N GLY A 111 23.82 0.49 -20.25
CA GLY A 111 24.10 1.69 -21.01
C GLY A 111 25.14 1.44 -22.10
N ARG A 112 24.78 1.69 -23.37
CA ARG A 112 25.73 1.67 -24.49
C ARG A 112 26.51 2.98 -24.64
N TYR A 113 25.92 4.08 -24.22
CA TYR A 113 26.44 5.43 -24.45
C TYR A 113 26.77 6.10 -23.13
N LEU A 114 27.89 6.83 -23.09
CA LEU A 114 28.29 7.63 -21.93
C LEU A 114 27.36 8.84 -21.69
N GLY A 115 26.59 9.26 -22.71
CA GLY A 115 25.72 10.44 -22.70
C GLY A 115 24.48 10.37 -21.80
N GLY A 116 24.40 9.40 -20.89
CA GLY A 116 23.31 9.26 -19.92
C GLY A 116 21.92 9.06 -20.53
N GLU A 117 20.91 9.33 -19.70
CA GLU A 117 19.44 9.14 -19.72
C GLU A 117 18.65 9.27 -21.06
N ARG A 118 19.29 9.53 -22.20
CA ARG A 118 18.65 9.78 -23.50
C ARG A 118 18.62 8.57 -24.43
N SER A 119 19.23 7.46 -24.05
CA SER A 119 19.39 6.27 -24.90
C SER A 119 19.82 5.05 -24.08
N GLY A 120 19.38 3.86 -24.46
CA GLY A 120 19.76 2.62 -23.79
C GLY A 120 18.55 1.73 -23.51
N ILE A 121 18.79 0.61 -22.81
CA ILE A 121 17.69 -0.19 -22.28
C ILE A 121 17.17 0.53 -21.03
N PRO A 122 15.88 0.90 -20.99
CA PRO A 122 15.33 1.65 -19.88
C PRO A 122 15.21 0.79 -18.62
N THR A 123 15.84 1.24 -17.54
CA THR A 123 15.78 0.68 -16.20
C THR A 123 15.25 1.73 -15.22
N PHE A 124 14.82 1.30 -14.05
CA PHE A 124 14.47 2.23 -12.98
C PHE A 124 15.66 3.12 -12.68
N ALA A 125 15.39 4.42 -12.60
CA ALA A 125 16.41 5.43 -12.33
C ALA A 125 17.60 5.47 -13.31
N ASN A 126 17.51 4.81 -14.47
CA ASN A 126 18.64 4.50 -15.34
C ASN A 126 19.80 3.79 -14.60
N ALA A 127 19.47 3.03 -13.54
CA ALA A 127 20.41 2.30 -12.72
C ALA A 127 20.95 1.04 -13.43
N PRO A 128 22.12 0.53 -13.05
CA PRO A 128 22.57 -0.81 -13.40
C PRO A 128 21.55 -1.88 -12.99
N VAL A 129 21.60 -3.04 -13.64
CA VAL A 129 20.73 -4.18 -13.33
C VAL A 129 21.47 -5.18 -12.43
N ALA A 130 20.79 -5.70 -11.43
CA ALA A 130 21.19 -6.90 -10.70
C ALA A 130 20.18 -8.02 -10.99
N LEU A 131 20.64 -9.27 -11.07
CA LEU A 131 19.80 -10.41 -11.47
C LEU A 131 19.62 -11.44 -10.35
N THR A 132 20.52 -11.41 -9.36
CA THR A 132 20.64 -12.41 -8.30
C THR A 132 21.04 -11.76 -6.97
N PRO A 133 20.80 -12.43 -5.83
CA PRO A 133 21.27 -11.95 -4.53
C PRO A 133 22.79 -11.78 -4.47
N GLU A 134 23.53 -12.65 -5.15
CA GLU A 134 24.98 -12.57 -5.25
C GLU A 134 25.43 -11.25 -5.90
N ASP A 135 24.67 -10.73 -6.87
CA ASP A 135 24.94 -9.42 -7.46
C ASP A 135 24.73 -8.28 -6.48
N LEU A 136 23.67 -8.36 -5.67
CA LEU A 136 23.38 -7.36 -4.64
C LEU A 136 24.51 -7.30 -3.61
N ILE A 137 24.95 -8.47 -3.14
CA ILE A 137 26.03 -8.61 -2.17
C ILE A 137 27.37 -8.12 -2.76
N ALA A 138 27.73 -8.61 -3.95
CA ALA A 138 28.99 -8.23 -4.60
C ALA A 138 29.03 -6.73 -4.94
N GLY A 139 27.89 -6.16 -5.35
CA GLY A 139 27.73 -4.75 -5.63
C GLY A 139 27.65 -3.86 -4.39
N LYS A 140 27.57 -4.43 -3.18
CA LYS A 140 27.27 -3.70 -1.93
C LYS A 140 26.09 -2.75 -2.12
N VAL A 141 25.02 -3.30 -2.70
CA VAL A 141 23.84 -2.54 -3.10
C VAL A 141 23.17 -1.97 -1.86
N ASP A 142 22.90 -0.67 -1.87
CA ASP A 142 22.14 0.00 -0.81
C ASP A 142 20.64 -0.06 -1.09
N VAL A 143 20.25 0.08 -2.38
CA VAL A 143 18.85 0.14 -2.82
C VAL A 143 18.64 -0.75 -4.04
N ALA A 144 17.68 -1.65 -3.96
CA ALA A 144 17.25 -2.46 -5.10
C ALA A 144 15.79 -2.12 -5.44
N ILE A 145 15.57 -1.62 -6.65
CA ILE A 145 14.25 -1.23 -7.14
C ILE A 145 13.62 -2.43 -7.85
N LEU A 146 12.48 -2.91 -7.35
CA LEU A 146 11.77 -4.08 -7.83
C LEU A 146 10.41 -3.69 -8.39
N GLY A 147 10.08 -4.09 -9.61
CA GLY A 147 8.71 -3.96 -10.11
C GLY A 147 7.82 -5.12 -9.65
N ALA A 148 6.61 -4.84 -9.19
CA ALA A 148 5.60 -5.82 -8.81
C ALA A 148 4.31 -5.64 -9.63
N PRO A 149 4.25 -6.11 -10.89
CA PRO A 149 3.13 -5.84 -11.78
C PRO A 149 1.91 -6.72 -11.48
N LEU A 150 1.23 -6.50 -10.35
CA LEU A 150 0.02 -7.25 -9.92
C LEU A 150 -1.17 -6.30 -9.70
N ASP A 151 -2.24 -6.38 -10.48
CA ASP A 151 -3.44 -5.52 -10.32
C ASP A 151 -4.79 -6.28 -10.29
N MET A 152 -4.72 -7.59 -10.02
CA MET A 152 -5.87 -8.47 -9.92
C MET A 152 -6.73 -8.18 -8.67
N GLY A 153 -6.13 -7.57 -7.64
CA GLY A 153 -6.77 -7.21 -6.38
C GLY A 153 -7.62 -5.94 -6.45
N SER A 154 -7.40 -5.06 -7.42
CA SER A 154 -8.21 -3.86 -7.71
C SER A 154 -9.20 -4.05 -8.87
N GLY A 155 -9.09 -5.18 -9.59
CA GLY A 155 -9.94 -5.54 -10.71
C GLY A 155 -9.48 -4.95 -12.05
N TRP A 156 -8.17 -4.98 -12.33
CA TRP A 156 -7.56 -4.57 -13.61
C TRP A 156 -7.71 -3.08 -13.94
N ARG A 157 -7.44 -2.20 -12.97
CA ARG A 157 -7.47 -0.74 -13.20
C ARG A 157 -6.15 -0.16 -13.72
N ASP A 158 -5.33 -0.98 -14.39
CA ASP A 158 -4.07 -0.62 -15.05
C ASP A 158 -2.83 -0.46 -14.15
N ALA A 159 -2.95 -0.70 -12.84
CA ALA A 159 -1.82 -0.60 -11.91
C ALA A 159 -0.65 -1.55 -12.26
N ILE A 160 -0.93 -2.61 -13.02
CA ILE A 160 0.07 -3.54 -13.58
C ILE A 160 1.10 -2.87 -14.48
N HIS A 161 0.76 -1.75 -15.12
CA HIS A 161 1.63 -1.01 -16.03
C HIS A 161 2.48 0.07 -15.35
N GLY A 162 2.19 0.42 -14.09
CA GLY A 162 2.96 1.36 -13.28
C GLY A 162 4.49 1.11 -13.31
N PRO A 163 4.98 -0.13 -13.08
CA PRO A 163 6.42 -0.43 -13.10
C PRO A 163 7.06 -0.12 -14.45
N ARG A 164 6.35 -0.38 -15.57
CA ARG A 164 6.86 -0.12 -16.91
C ARG A 164 6.90 1.37 -17.19
N ALA A 165 5.83 2.10 -16.85
CA ALA A 165 5.76 3.54 -17.06
C ALA A 165 6.87 4.27 -16.29
N MET A 166 7.13 3.88 -15.05
CA MET A 166 8.21 4.49 -14.25
C MET A 166 9.60 4.25 -14.84
N ARG A 167 9.88 3.07 -15.43
CA ARG A 167 11.14 2.84 -16.18
C ARG A 167 11.26 3.69 -17.45
N MET A 168 10.15 3.98 -18.13
CA MET A 168 10.16 4.75 -19.38
C MET A 168 10.37 6.25 -19.15
N LEU A 169 10.21 6.74 -17.91
CA LEU A 169 10.28 8.17 -17.66
C LEU A 169 11.72 8.67 -17.76
N ARG A 170 11.93 9.63 -18.67
CA ARG A 170 13.24 10.17 -19.04
C ARG A 170 13.96 10.97 -17.95
N ARG A 171 13.21 11.53 -17.00
CA ARG A 171 13.69 12.47 -15.98
C ARG A 171 13.04 12.11 -14.66
N GLY A 172 13.71 11.27 -13.88
CA GLY A 172 13.15 10.81 -12.61
C GLY A 172 14.09 10.93 -11.43
N THR A 173 15.39 10.67 -11.61
CA THR A 173 16.22 10.26 -10.46
C THR A 173 17.70 10.69 -10.51
N GLY A 174 18.12 11.40 -11.55
CA GLY A 174 19.50 11.83 -11.73
C GLY A 174 19.73 13.27 -11.28
N GLY A 175 20.83 13.51 -10.57
CA GLY A 175 21.27 14.86 -10.19
C GLY A 175 20.99 15.21 -8.73
N HIS A 176 21.20 16.48 -8.39
CA HIS A 176 21.01 16.98 -7.03
C HIS A 176 19.53 17.30 -6.77
N ASP A 177 18.98 16.80 -5.67
CA ASP A 177 17.74 17.34 -5.12
C ASP A 177 17.95 18.82 -4.78
N VAL A 178 17.12 19.70 -5.32
CA VAL A 178 17.36 21.15 -5.22
C VAL A 178 17.27 21.64 -3.78
N ALA A 179 16.47 21.02 -2.93
CA ALA A 179 16.30 21.47 -1.55
C ALA A 179 17.50 21.09 -0.66
N THR A 180 18.07 19.91 -0.86
CA THR A 180 19.15 19.37 0.00
C THR A 180 20.53 19.41 -0.64
N LEU A 181 20.57 19.61 -1.96
CA LEU A 181 21.74 19.40 -2.82
C LEU A 181 22.41 18.03 -2.65
N ILE A 182 21.65 17.02 -2.26
CA ILE A 182 22.10 15.64 -2.25
C ILE A 182 21.74 14.99 -3.59
N ASN A 183 22.73 14.39 -4.24
CA ASN A 183 22.51 13.50 -5.37
C ASN A 183 22.53 12.05 -4.85
N PRO A 184 21.38 11.35 -4.78
CA PRO A 184 21.34 10.00 -4.23
C PRO A 184 22.24 9.03 -5.00
N SER A 185 22.32 9.14 -6.32
CA SER A 185 23.12 8.27 -7.18
C SER A 185 24.64 8.46 -7.03
N SER A 186 25.11 9.51 -6.34
CA SER A 186 26.53 9.66 -5.99
C SER A 186 26.87 9.13 -4.59
N VAL A 187 25.86 8.70 -3.82
CA VAL A 187 25.98 8.26 -2.43
C VAL A 187 25.59 6.78 -2.26
N LEU A 188 24.62 6.33 -3.05
CA LEU A 188 24.01 5.02 -2.98
C LEU A 188 24.41 4.15 -4.18
N ASN A 189 24.68 2.88 -3.91
CA ASN A 189 24.70 1.84 -4.93
C ASN A 189 23.26 1.41 -5.20
N ILE A 190 22.70 1.86 -6.32
CA ILE A 190 21.30 1.65 -6.71
C ILE A 190 21.24 0.68 -7.88
N VAL A 191 20.31 -0.27 -7.87
CA VAL A 191 20.09 -1.20 -8.98
C VAL A 191 18.60 -1.35 -9.32
N ASP A 192 18.32 -1.64 -10.59
CA ASP A 192 17.04 -2.23 -11.01
C ASP A 192 17.14 -3.75 -10.85
N TYR A 193 16.27 -4.34 -10.05
CA TYR A 193 16.21 -5.78 -9.79
C TYR A 193 15.11 -6.49 -10.60
N GLY A 194 14.69 -5.87 -11.71
CA GLY A 194 13.72 -6.43 -12.64
C GLY A 194 12.29 -6.39 -12.10
N ASN A 195 11.46 -7.34 -12.54
CA ASN A 195 10.12 -7.53 -12.02
C ASN A 195 10.02 -8.88 -11.33
N VAL A 196 9.27 -8.95 -10.24
CA VAL A 196 8.83 -10.22 -9.68
C VAL A 196 7.88 -10.91 -10.66
N ALA A 197 7.94 -12.25 -10.70
CA ALA A 197 6.98 -13.05 -11.44
C ALA A 197 5.62 -13.04 -10.73
N ILE A 198 4.55 -12.93 -11.52
CA ILE A 198 3.18 -12.97 -11.01
C ILE A 198 2.36 -13.99 -11.80
N ASP A 199 1.39 -14.60 -11.13
CA ASP A 199 0.33 -15.34 -11.79
C ASP A 199 -0.74 -14.35 -12.26
N GLN A 200 -0.81 -14.14 -13.56
CA GLN A 200 -1.70 -13.17 -14.21
C GLN A 200 -3.19 -13.47 -14.01
N LEU A 201 -3.54 -14.61 -13.40
CA LEU A 201 -4.91 -15.00 -13.11
C LEU A 201 -5.21 -15.10 -11.61
N SER A 202 -4.23 -14.86 -10.73
CA SER A 202 -4.44 -15.03 -9.29
C SER A 202 -3.52 -14.18 -8.42
N THR A 203 -4.15 -13.29 -7.64
CA THR A 203 -3.52 -12.57 -6.53
C THR A 203 -2.99 -13.57 -5.49
N GLU A 204 -3.80 -14.56 -5.12
CA GLU A 204 -3.50 -15.54 -4.08
C GLU A 204 -2.22 -16.35 -4.37
N ARG A 205 -1.98 -16.68 -5.64
CA ARG A 205 -0.76 -17.36 -6.08
C ARG A 205 0.44 -16.40 -6.17
N SER A 206 0.20 -15.14 -6.52
CA SER A 206 1.24 -14.13 -6.74
C SER A 206 1.87 -13.60 -5.45
N VAL A 207 1.07 -13.36 -4.41
CA VAL A 207 1.56 -12.70 -3.17
C VAL A 207 2.73 -13.44 -2.49
N GLN A 208 2.79 -14.77 -2.60
CA GLN A 208 3.89 -15.54 -2.02
C GLN A 208 5.22 -15.30 -2.75
N GLU A 209 5.18 -15.17 -4.07
CA GLU A 209 6.39 -14.87 -4.85
C GLU A 209 6.86 -13.43 -4.67
N VAL A 210 5.92 -12.49 -4.56
CA VAL A 210 6.22 -11.11 -4.16
C VAL A 210 6.95 -11.09 -2.82
N ARG A 211 6.38 -11.73 -1.79
CA ARG A 211 6.99 -11.82 -0.45
C ARG A 211 8.39 -12.43 -0.52
N SER A 212 8.56 -13.51 -1.29
CA SER A 212 9.86 -14.18 -1.44
C SER A 212 10.91 -13.27 -2.09
N MET A 213 10.57 -12.54 -3.14
CA MET A 213 11.53 -11.64 -3.82
C MET A 213 11.87 -10.42 -2.97
N VAL A 214 10.89 -9.83 -2.29
CA VAL A 214 11.13 -8.69 -1.39
C VAL A 214 11.99 -9.12 -0.19
N ARG A 215 11.72 -10.29 0.38
CA ARG A 215 12.53 -10.88 1.45
C ARG A 215 13.96 -11.13 0.99
N GLU A 216 14.13 -11.72 -0.20
CA GLU A 216 15.44 -12.00 -0.78
C GLU A 216 16.30 -10.73 -0.88
N ILE A 217 15.74 -9.61 -1.33
CA ILE A 217 16.44 -8.32 -1.36
C ILE A 217 16.86 -7.91 0.05
N ALA A 218 15.91 -7.88 1.00
CA ALA A 218 16.16 -7.41 2.36
C ALA A 218 17.19 -8.27 3.11
N GLU A 219 17.24 -9.58 2.88
CA GLU A 219 18.24 -10.49 3.47
C GLU A 219 19.68 -10.16 3.05
N THR A 220 19.87 -9.47 1.92
CA THR A 220 21.20 -8.98 1.50
C THR A 220 21.64 -7.70 2.22
N GLY A 221 20.74 -7.05 2.95
CA GLY A 221 20.94 -5.74 3.58
C GLY A 221 20.60 -4.54 2.67
N ALA A 222 20.23 -4.78 1.42
CA ALA A 222 19.70 -3.75 0.53
C ALA A 222 18.27 -3.38 0.91
N ILE A 223 17.91 -2.10 0.76
CA ILE A 223 16.53 -1.62 0.94
C ILE A 223 15.74 -1.90 -0.34
N PRO A 224 14.67 -2.73 -0.31
CA PRO A 224 13.77 -2.87 -1.43
C PRO A 224 12.91 -1.60 -1.60
N ILE A 225 12.92 -1.05 -2.81
CA ILE A 225 11.93 -0.08 -3.26
C ILE A 225 11.02 -0.78 -4.28
N ILE A 226 9.78 -1.07 -3.90
CA ILE A 226 8.83 -1.81 -4.72
C ILE A 226 7.97 -0.82 -5.52
N ILE A 227 7.91 -1.01 -6.82
CA ILE A 227 7.10 -0.19 -7.71
C ILE A 227 5.96 -1.01 -8.27
N GLY A 228 4.76 -0.47 -8.13
CA GLY A 228 3.56 -0.80 -8.87
C GLY A 228 2.85 -2.06 -8.42
N GLY A 229 1.80 -2.35 -9.20
CA GLY A 229 0.67 -3.17 -8.78
C GLY A 229 -0.32 -2.37 -7.93
N ASP A 230 -1.45 -2.99 -7.64
CA ASP A 230 -2.44 -2.49 -6.72
C ASP A 230 -1.99 -2.67 -5.26
N HIS A 231 -2.73 -2.09 -4.31
CA HIS A 231 -2.34 -2.09 -2.90
C HIS A 231 -2.41 -3.47 -2.22
N SER A 232 -2.86 -4.53 -2.91
CA SER A 232 -2.79 -5.89 -2.35
C SER A 232 -1.36 -6.34 -2.06
N LEU A 233 -0.37 -5.64 -2.64
CA LEU A 233 1.06 -5.84 -2.44
C LEU A 233 1.59 -5.38 -1.09
N GLU A 234 0.92 -4.47 -0.36
CA GLU A 234 1.39 -4.07 0.96
C GLU A 234 1.48 -5.28 1.90
N TYR A 235 0.51 -6.20 1.82
CA TYR A 235 0.52 -7.42 2.62
C TYR A 235 1.82 -8.24 2.46
N PRO A 236 2.19 -8.74 1.26
CA PRO A 236 3.42 -9.50 1.10
C PRO A 236 4.69 -8.68 1.33
N ASN A 237 4.70 -7.38 1.00
CA ASN A 237 5.87 -6.53 1.17
C ASN A 237 6.20 -6.30 2.67
N VAL A 238 5.20 -5.89 3.45
CA VAL A 238 5.35 -5.67 4.88
C VAL A 238 5.63 -6.98 5.61
N ALA A 239 4.95 -8.08 5.23
CA ALA A 239 5.21 -9.38 5.83
C ALA A 239 6.65 -9.87 5.57
N ALA A 240 7.24 -9.57 4.41
CA ALA A 240 8.65 -9.85 4.15
C ALA A 240 9.58 -9.07 5.07
N MET A 241 9.29 -7.80 5.39
CA MET A 241 10.10 -7.04 6.35
C MET A 241 9.99 -7.64 7.76
N ALA A 242 8.79 -8.04 8.17
CA ALA A 242 8.59 -8.71 9.45
C ALA A 242 9.34 -10.07 9.53
N ASP A 243 9.48 -10.78 8.41
CA ASP A 243 10.26 -12.03 8.34
C ASP A 243 11.76 -11.80 8.57
N VAL A 244 12.31 -10.72 8.03
CA VAL A 244 13.75 -10.42 8.08
C VAL A 244 14.14 -9.71 9.38
N TYR A 245 13.39 -8.66 9.75
CA TYR A 245 13.74 -7.79 10.88
C TYR A 245 13.07 -8.21 12.19
N GLY A 246 12.04 -9.04 12.13
CA GLY A 246 11.30 -9.57 13.26
C GLY A 246 9.96 -8.87 13.50
N LYS A 247 8.95 -9.68 13.82
CA LYS A 247 7.60 -9.21 14.18
C LYS A 247 7.66 -8.24 15.37
N GLY A 248 6.92 -7.13 15.26
CA GLY A 248 6.86 -6.08 16.29
C GLY A 248 8.10 -5.19 16.38
N LYS A 249 9.04 -5.28 15.43
CA LYS A 249 10.20 -4.36 15.31
C LYS A 249 10.11 -3.42 14.13
N VAL A 250 9.12 -3.60 13.25
CA VAL A 250 8.89 -2.79 12.06
C VAL A 250 7.60 -2.00 12.27
N ALA A 251 7.69 -0.67 12.22
CA ALA A 251 6.54 0.20 12.06
C ALA A 251 6.20 0.35 10.56
N VAL A 252 4.92 0.61 10.28
CA VAL A 252 4.44 0.90 8.92
C VAL A 252 3.79 2.27 8.92
N VAL A 253 4.23 3.12 8.01
CA VAL A 253 3.51 4.35 7.66
C VAL A 253 2.85 4.16 6.30
N HIS A 254 1.53 4.11 6.30
CA HIS A 254 0.65 3.88 5.15
C HIS A 254 0.06 5.20 4.69
N PHE A 255 0.52 5.72 3.56
CA PHE A 255 -0.04 6.91 2.92
C PHE A 255 -1.11 6.50 1.92
N ASP A 256 -2.36 6.87 2.18
CA ASP A 256 -3.52 6.44 1.39
C ASP A 256 -4.75 7.32 1.66
N ALA A 257 -5.63 7.48 0.67
CA ALA A 257 -6.95 8.05 0.89
C ALA A 257 -7.90 7.09 1.62
N HIS A 258 -7.65 5.79 1.50
CA HIS A 258 -8.45 4.65 1.94
C HIS A 258 -7.93 4.01 3.22
N LEU A 259 -8.82 3.25 3.86
CA LEU A 259 -8.48 2.55 5.09
C LEU A 259 -7.78 1.22 4.84
N ASP A 260 -8.05 0.54 3.72
CA ASP A 260 -7.48 -0.77 3.38
C ASP A 260 -7.58 -1.87 4.47
N THR A 261 -8.48 -1.64 5.43
CA THR A 261 -8.87 -2.54 6.51
C THR A 261 -10.21 -3.24 6.21
N GLY A 262 -10.57 -3.28 4.92
CA GLY A 262 -11.73 -4.02 4.42
C GLY A 262 -11.71 -5.46 4.90
N ARG A 263 -12.89 -6.00 5.23
CA ARG A 263 -13.01 -7.35 5.78
C ARG A 263 -14.38 -7.94 5.49
N GLY A 264 -14.45 -9.27 5.40
CA GLY A 264 -15.69 -9.99 5.12
C GLY A 264 -16.07 -10.03 3.64
N ARG A 265 -15.13 -9.71 2.74
CA ARG A 265 -15.27 -9.97 1.30
C ARG A 265 -15.07 -11.46 1.02
N VAL A 266 -15.57 -11.91 -0.13
CA VAL A 266 -15.42 -13.31 -0.59
C VAL A 266 -13.94 -13.64 -0.82
N HIS A 267 -13.22 -12.78 -1.54
CA HIS A 267 -11.77 -12.87 -1.65
C HIS A 267 -11.13 -12.27 -0.40
N LEU A 268 -10.10 -12.91 0.13
CA LEU A 268 -9.34 -12.45 1.30
C LEU A 268 -8.10 -11.61 0.93
N LEU A 269 -7.79 -11.52 -0.36
CA LEU A 269 -6.71 -10.71 -0.90
C LEU A 269 -7.30 -9.81 -1.99
N SER A 270 -7.25 -8.51 -1.75
CA SER A 270 -7.63 -7.44 -2.68
C SER A 270 -6.91 -6.18 -2.25
N HIS A 271 -6.91 -5.16 -3.09
CA HIS A 271 -6.29 -3.89 -2.74
C HIS A 271 -6.91 -3.23 -1.50
N GLY A 272 -8.23 -3.36 -1.27
CA GLY A 272 -8.87 -2.77 -0.08
C GLY A 272 -8.85 -3.61 1.21
N GLN A 273 -8.01 -4.64 1.34
CA GLN A 273 -7.88 -5.44 2.58
C GLN A 273 -6.48 -5.95 2.99
N PRO A 274 -5.34 -5.42 2.48
CA PRO A 274 -4.00 -5.90 2.85
C PRO A 274 -3.73 -5.73 4.34
N ILE A 275 -4.16 -4.61 4.93
CA ILE A 275 -3.94 -4.30 6.34
C ILE A 275 -4.70 -5.28 7.24
N TYR A 276 -5.96 -5.59 6.89
CA TYR A 276 -6.70 -6.61 7.64
C TYR A 276 -5.97 -7.96 7.65
N ARG A 277 -5.33 -8.33 6.53
CA ARG A 277 -4.53 -9.57 6.46
C ARG A 277 -3.28 -9.49 7.34
N LEU A 278 -2.56 -8.37 7.31
CA LEU A 278 -1.38 -8.12 8.16
C LEU A 278 -1.71 -8.25 9.65
N MET A 279 -2.83 -7.65 10.07
CA MET A 279 -3.30 -7.72 11.46
C MET A 279 -3.75 -9.13 11.83
N LYS A 280 -4.46 -9.82 10.93
CA LYS A 280 -4.98 -11.17 11.19
C LYS A 280 -3.87 -12.21 11.37
N GLU A 281 -2.76 -12.05 10.66
CA GLU A 281 -1.57 -12.91 10.76
C GLU A 281 -0.50 -12.40 11.75
N ALA A 282 -0.79 -11.28 12.42
CA ALA A 282 0.10 -10.63 13.38
C ALA A 282 1.52 -10.44 12.83
N HIS A 283 1.64 -9.85 11.63
CA HIS A 283 2.95 -9.45 11.08
C HIS A 283 3.44 -8.15 11.71
N ILE A 284 2.52 -7.22 11.96
CA ILE A 284 2.75 -5.91 12.58
C ILE A 284 1.83 -5.76 13.80
N ARG A 285 2.30 -5.09 14.86
CA ARG A 285 1.44 -4.74 16.00
C ARG A 285 0.52 -3.58 15.58
N PRO A 286 -0.78 -3.60 15.94
CA PRO A 286 -1.69 -2.51 15.56
C PRO A 286 -1.15 -1.11 15.89
N GLU A 287 -0.54 -0.93 17.06
CA GLU A 287 0.01 0.35 17.53
C GLU A 287 1.26 0.86 16.78
N ASP A 288 1.85 0.02 15.93
CA ASP A 288 2.98 0.37 15.04
C ASP A 288 2.54 0.58 13.59
N PHE A 289 1.23 0.48 13.30
CA PHE A 289 0.68 0.73 11.98
C PHE A 289 -0.04 2.09 11.97
N ILE A 290 0.47 3.02 11.16
CA ILE A 290 0.06 4.42 11.15
C ILE A 290 -0.44 4.80 9.76
N GLN A 291 -1.72 5.15 9.66
CA GLN A 291 -2.32 5.58 8.40
C GLN A 291 -2.30 7.11 8.28
N VAL A 292 -2.01 7.64 7.09
CA VAL A 292 -1.87 9.08 6.85
C VAL A 292 -2.56 9.46 5.54
N GLY A 293 -3.42 10.49 5.58
CA GLY A 293 -4.10 11.02 4.39
C GLY A 293 -5.53 10.52 4.17
N LEU A 294 -6.08 9.78 5.15
CA LEU A 294 -7.41 9.20 5.09
C LEU A 294 -8.50 10.25 4.85
N ARG A 295 -9.35 9.99 3.86
CA ARG A 295 -10.48 10.87 3.49
C ARG A 295 -11.61 10.20 2.70
N ALA A 296 -11.46 8.93 2.32
CA ALA A 296 -12.53 8.19 1.64
C ALA A 296 -13.73 7.90 2.57
N HIS A 297 -14.87 7.56 1.96
CA HIS A 297 -16.12 7.37 2.67
C HIS A 297 -16.21 5.99 3.35
N TYR A 298 -16.15 5.98 4.68
CA TYR A 298 -16.34 4.77 5.50
C TYR A 298 -17.36 5.00 6.62
N SER A 299 -17.98 3.91 7.08
CA SER A 299 -18.81 3.96 8.28
C SER A 299 -17.95 4.16 9.53
N LYS A 300 -18.52 4.86 10.53
CA LYS A 300 -17.91 5.10 11.84
C LYS A 300 -17.29 3.83 12.49
N SER A 301 -17.91 2.68 12.26
CA SER A 301 -17.50 1.39 12.80
C SER A 301 -16.09 0.94 12.36
N TYR A 302 -15.56 1.41 11.22
CA TYR A 302 -14.18 1.11 10.83
C TYR A 302 -13.18 1.83 11.74
N TYR A 303 -13.34 3.16 11.89
CA TYR A 303 -12.52 3.97 12.80
C TYR A 303 -12.62 3.52 14.26
N GLU A 304 -13.82 3.14 14.72
CA GLU A 304 -14.01 2.59 16.06
C GLU A 304 -13.25 1.27 16.24
N TRP A 305 -13.23 0.41 15.22
CA TRP A 305 -12.50 -0.85 15.26
C TRP A 305 -10.99 -0.64 15.23
N GLU A 306 -10.46 0.23 14.36
CA GLU A 306 -9.03 0.58 14.32
C GLU A 306 -8.57 1.12 15.67
N LYS A 307 -9.34 2.04 16.26
CA LYS A 307 -9.09 2.54 17.62
C LYS A 307 -9.13 1.43 18.67
N GLU A 308 -10.10 0.51 18.59
CA GLU A 308 -10.25 -0.60 19.54
C GLU A 308 -9.05 -1.55 19.50
N ILE A 309 -8.50 -1.84 18.32
CA ILE A 309 -7.34 -2.70 18.18
C ILE A 309 -6.00 -1.98 18.43
N GLY A 310 -6.02 -0.64 18.49
CA GLY A 310 -4.83 0.17 18.79
C GLY A 310 -4.12 0.78 17.59
N MET A 311 -4.70 0.69 16.38
CA MET A 311 -4.16 1.35 15.19
C MET A 311 -4.20 2.88 15.31
N LYS A 312 -3.24 3.52 14.66
CA LYS A 312 -3.09 4.97 14.63
C LYS A 312 -3.44 5.47 13.23
N TYR A 313 -4.10 6.62 13.15
CA TYR A 313 -4.43 7.22 11.88
C TYR A 313 -4.51 8.75 11.95
N HIS A 314 -4.20 9.39 10.82
CA HIS A 314 -4.21 10.83 10.61
C HIS A 314 -4.99 11.15 9.34
N THR A 315 -6.21 11.66 9.53
CA THR A 315 -7.09 12.01 8.40
C THR A 315 -6.72 13.37 7.82
N MET A 316 -7.18 13.65 6.59
CA MET A 316 -7.01 14.99 6.01
C MET A 316 -7.71 16.09 6.81
N ALA A 317 -8.74 15.76 7.61
CA ALA A 317 -9.35 16.71 8.53
C ALA A 317 -8.43 17.09 9.71
N GLU A 318 -7.56 16.18 10.16
CA GLU A 318 -6.52 16.53 11.14
C GLU A 318 -5.48 17.46 10.52
N VAL A 319 -5.07 17.16 9.28
CA VAL A 319 -4.13 17.98 8.49
C VAL A 319 -4.70 19.38 8.27
N GLU A 320 -5.95 19.53 7.86
CA GLU A 320 -6.60 20.83 7.68
C GLU A 320 -6.57 21.67 8.97
N ARG A 321 -6.74 21.02 10.12
CA ARG A 321 -6.75 21.67 11.43
C ARG A 321 -5.36 22.01 11.96
N ARG A 322 -4.36 21.17 11.68
CA ARG A 322 -3.05 21.20 12.36
C ARG A 322 -1.88 21.57 11.45
N GLY A 323 -2.04 21.43 10.15
CA GLY A 323 -0.97 21.49 9.15
C GLY A 323 -0.12 20.22 9.10
N TRP A 324 0.50 20.00 7.95
CA TRP A 324 1.36 18.82 7.71
C TRP A 324 2.53 18.71 8.66
N ASP A 325 3.18 19.83 9.00
CA ASP A 325 4.34 19.79 9.87
C ASP A 325 4.00 19.16 11.22
N ALA A 326 2.92 19.62 11.87
CA ALA A 326 2.51 19.09 13.18
C ALA A 326 2.06 17.63 13.11
N VAL A 327 1.35 17.24 12.04
CA VAL A 327 0.93 15.85 11.83
C VAL A 327 2.14 14.94 11.63
N MET A 328 3.10 15.34 10.79
CA MET A 328 4.26 14.51 10.50
C MET A 328 5.24 14.39 11.67
N GLU A 329 5.37 15.40 12.53
CA GLU A 329 6.09 15.25 13.80
C GLU A 329 5.50 14.12 14.65
N ARG A 330 4.17 14.06 14.69
CA ARG A 330 3.47 13.04 15.45
C ARG A 330 3.63 11.66 14.80
N VAL A 331 3.49 11.56 13.48
CA VAL A 331 3.70 10.31 12.72
C VAL A 331 5.11 9.76 12.95
N ILE A 332 6.15 10.58 12.80
CA ILE A 332 7.55 10.15 12.99
C ILE A 332 7.77 9.68 14.43
N LYS A 333 7.25 10.42 15.42
CA LYS A 333 7.31 10.02 16.83
C LYS A 333 6.61 8.68 17.05
N GLU A 334 5.39 8.52 16.55
CA GLU A 334 4.61 7.29 16.72
C GLU A 334 5.27 6.09 16.05
N ALA A 335 5.90 6.28 14.89
CA ALA A 335 6.61 5.23 14.15
C ALA A 335 7.90 4.78 14.87
N THR A 336 8.59 5.71 15.56
CA THR A 336 9.88 5.44 16.22
C THR A 336 9.75 5.14 17.72
N GLU A 337 8.54 5.13 18.27
CA GLU A 337 8.29 4.98 19.71
C GLU A 337 8.67 3.58 20.22
N ASN A 338 8.26 2.53 19.49
CA ASN A 338 8.38 1.14 19.94
C ASN A 338 9.07 0.22 18.93
N THR A 339 9.62 0.78 17.84
CA THR A 339 10.18 0.01 16.73
C THR A 339 11.56 0.53 16.33
N ASP A 340 12.38 -0.35 15.77
CA ASP A 340 13.73 -0.03 15.31
C ASP A 340 13.75 0.33 13.82
N TYR A 341 12.72 -0.05 13.06
CA TYR A 341 12.72 -0.05 11.61
C TYR A 341 11.40 0.52 11.07
N LEU A 342 11.47 1.24 9.95
CA LEU A 342 10.30 1.79 9.27
C LEU A 342 10.13 1.17 7.88
N TYR A 343 8.91 0.71 7.58
CA TYR A 343 8.44 0.51 6.22
C TYR A 343 7.47 1.63 5.85
N VAL A 344 7.57 2.16 4.64
CA VAL A 344 6.61 3.15 4.12
C VAL A 344 5.88 2.55 2.94
N SER A 345 4.56 2.46 3.02
CA SER A 345 3.70 2.13 1.89
C SER A 345 3.05 3.40 1.37
N PHE A 346 3.22 3.69 0.07
CA PHE A 346 2.70 4.91 -0.54
C PHE A 346 1.71 4.58 -1.66
N ASP A 347 0.42 4.62 -1.34
CA ASP A 347 -0.63 4.69 -2.35
C ASP A 347 -0.60 6.07 -3.00
N VAL A 348 -0.46 6.12 -4.32
CA VAL A 348 -0.46 7.38 -5.04
C VAL A 348 -1.80 8.11 -4.95
N ASP A 349 -2.90 7.41 -4.65
CA ASP A 349 -4.23 8.01 -4.47
C ASP A 349 -4.36 8.86 -3.21
N VAL A 350 -3.36 8.83 -2.30
CA VAL A 350 -3.24 9.79 -1.20
C VAL A 350 -3.08 11.23 -1.73
N LEU A 351 -2.50 11.38 -2.92
CA LEU A 351 -2.34 12.66 -3.61
C LEU A 351 -3.69 13.15 -4.13
N ASP A 352 -3.85 14.47 -4.23
CA ASP A 352 -5.06 15.03 -4.85
C ASP A 352 -5.14 14.62 -6.33
N PRO A 353 -6.33 14.27 -6.87
CA PRO A 353 -6.50 13.93 -8.28
C PRO A 353 -6.03 15.02 -9.26
N ALA A 354 -5.92 16.28 -8.81
CA ALA A 354 -5.29 17.35 -9.60
C ALA A 354 -3.81 17.09 -9.90
N PHE A 355 -3.12 16.31 -9.05
CA PHE A 355 -1.73 15.90 -9.23
C PHE A 355 -1.59 14.43 -9.59
N GLN A 356 -2.53 13.58 -9.20
CA GLN A 356 -2.49 12.15 -9.48
C GLN A 356 -3.79 11.65 -10.14
N PRO A 357 -4.06 12.01 -11.40
CA PRO A 357 -5.22 11.48 -12.11
C PRO A 357 -5.10 9.99 -12.46
N GLY A 358 -3.87 9.48 -12.59
CA GLY A 358 -3.57 8.10 -12.96
C GLY A 358 -3.57 7.14 -11.77
N THR A 359 -4.75 6.95 -11.15
CA THR A 359 -5.00 5.95 -10.10
C THR A 359 -6.41 5.37 -10.21
N GLY A 360 -6.62 4.15 -9.71
CA GLY A 360 -7.88 3.43 -9.80
C GLY A 360 -9.01 3.98 -8.92
N THR A 361 -8.69 4.63 -7.80
CA THR A 361 -9.64 5.08 -6.77
C THR A 361 -9.40 6.53 -6.32
N PRO A 362 -9.46 7.53 -7.21
CA PRO A 362 -9.15 8.91 -6.83
C PRO A 362 -10.11 9.47 -5.79
N VAL A 363 -9.59 10.18 -4.78
CA VAL A 363 -10.39 10.90 -3.77
C VAL A 363 -9.91 12.34 -3.65
N SER A 364 -10.81 13.32 -3.81
CA SER A 364 -10.47 14.75 -3.76
C SER A 364 -10.04 15.24 -2.37
N GLY A 365 -9.27 16.33 -2.31
CA GLY A 365 -8.77 16.93 -1.07
C GLY A 365 -7.52 16.23 -0.53
N GLY A 366 -6.67 15.74 -1.44
CA GLY A 366 -5.45 14.97 -1.14
C GLY A 366 -4.20 15.83 -0.95
N LEU A 367 -3.05 15.17 -0.80
CA LEU A 367 -1.76 15.85 -0.73
C LEU A 367 -1.42 16.53 -2.06
N THR A 368 -0.76 17.67 -1.97
CA THR A 368 -0.03 18.26 -3.07
C THR A 368 1.38 17.66 -3.16
N MET A 369 1.99 17.72 -4.34
CA MET A 369 3.40 17.30 -4.50
C MET A 369 4.38 18.15 -3.68
N ARG A 370 4.02 19.40 -3.35
CA ARG A 370 4.82 20.27 -2.48
C ARG A 370 4.87 19.78 -1.04
N GLU A 371 3.88 18.99 -0.62
CA GLU A 371 3.84 18.37 0.70
C GLU A 371 4.46 16.98 0.64
N ALA A 372 4.08 16.15 -0.34
CA ALA A 372 4.53 14.76 -0.40
C ALA A 372 6.06 14.60 -0.52
N ILE A 373 6.73 15.40 -1.37
CA ILE A 373 8.19 15.31 -1.56
C ILE A 373 8.99 15.54 -0.27
N PRO A 374 8.82 16.67 0.46
CA PRO A 374 9.56 16.87 1.71
C PRO A 374 9.13 15.86 2.79
N ILE A 375 7.87 15.43 2.84
CA ILE A 375 7.39 14.42 3.79
C ILE A 375 8.16 13.10 3.63
N ILE A 376 8.22 12.57 2.41
CA ILE A 376 8.91 11.30 2.13
C ILE A 376 10.41 11.42 2.34
N ARG A 377 11.01 12.53 1.92
CA ARG A 377 12.44 12.79 2.16
C ARG A 377 12.77 12.76 3.65
N ARG A 378 11.96 13.46 4.46
CA ARG A 378 12.12 13.52 5.92
C ARG A 378 11.97 12.15 6.57
N LEU A 379 10.91 11.41 6.25
CA LEU A 379 10.71 10.05 6.79
C LEU A 379 11.92 9.15 6.52
N CYS A 380 12.44 9.17 5.31
CA CYS A 380 13.56 8.31 4.93
C CYS A 380 14.91 8.78 5.51
N ALA A 381 15.06 10.07 5.80
CA ALA A 381 16.27 10.63 6.43
C ALA A 381 16.27 10.46 7.95
N GLU A 382 15.14 10.71 8.60
CA GLU A 382 15.02 10.79 10.07
C GLU A 382 14.79 9.41 10.72
N THR A 383 14.54 8.35 9.93
CA THR A 383 14.27 7.00 10.43
C THR A 383 15.16 5.95 9.79
N LYS A 384 15.16 4.74 10.37
CA LYS A 384 15.82 3.56 9.77
C LYS A 384 14.86 2.87 8.80
N LEU A 385 14.77 3.41 7.59
CA LEU A 385 13.95 2.83 6.52
C LEU A 385 14.49 1.44 6.12
N VAL A 386 13.61 0.44 6.08
CA VAL A 386 13.93 -0.93 5.66
C VAL A 386 13.20 -1.37 4.40
N GLY A 387 12.21 -0.60 3.95
CA GLY A 387 11.53 -0.84 2.67
C GLY A 387 10.57 0.29 2.34
N PHE A 388 10.25 0.41 1.07
CA PHE A 388 9.37 1.43 0.53
C PHE A 388 8.57 0.87 -0.63
N ASP A 389 7.28 1.19 -0.76
CA ASP A 389 6.56 0.92 -2.00
C ASP A 389 5.77 2.12 -2.53
N ILE A 390 5.57 2.12 -3.85
CA ILE A 390 4.68 3.02 -4.57
C ILE A 390 3.68 2.16 -5.34
N VAL A 391 2.40 2.22 -4.99
CA VAL A 391 1.34 1.37 -5.55
C VAL A 391 0.24 2.20 -6.20
N GLU A 392 -0.71 1.52 -6.88
CA GLU A 392 -1.89 2.10 -7.55
C GLU A 392 -1.61 3.12 -8.67
N LEU A 393 -0.36 3.27 -9.10
CA LEU A 393 -0.04 4.02 -10.30
C LEU A 393 -0.64 3.32 -11.53
N ALA A 394 -1.65 3.94 -12.13
CA ALA A 394 -2.38 3.46 -13.30
C ALA A 394 -2.16 4.40 -14.51
N PRO A 395 -1.08 4.20 -15.29
CA PRO A 395 -0.70 5.10 -16.38
C PRO A 395 -1.77 5.30 -17.45
N ALA A 396 -2.58 4.30 -17.77
CA ALA A 396 -3.62 4.40 -18.78
C ALA A 396 -4.77 5.36 -18.40
N LEU A 397 -4.91 5.69 -17.11
CA LEU A 397 -5.88 6.65 -16.62
C LEU A 397 -5.37 8.10 -16.66
N ASP A 398 -4.07 8.29 -16.93
CA ASP A 398 -3.46 9.58 -17.15
C ASP A 398 -3.10 9.75 -18.64
N SER A 399 -3.88 10.58 -19.35
CA SER A 399 -3.59 10.90 -20.75
C SER A 399 -2.34 11.76 -20.94
N THR A 400 -1.72 12.22 -19.85
CA THR A 400 -0.47 12.98 -19.84
C THR A 400 0.68 12.09 -19.32
N TYR A 401 1.65 12.66 -18.61
CA TYR A 401 2.73 11.92 -17.95
C TYR A 401 2.85 12.31 -16.47
N VAL A 402 1.92 13.11 -15.95
CA VAL A 402 2.01 13.78 -14.64
C VAL A 402 2.04 12.75 -13.50
N SER A 403 1.21 11.72 -13.57
CA SER A 403 1.10 10.68 -12.54
C SER A 403 2.38 9.86 -12.42
N THR A 404 2.97 9.53 -13.57
CA THR A 404 4.26 8.81 -13.64
C THR A 404 5.43 9.72 -13.22
N LEU A 405 5.38 11.01 -13.56
CA LEU A 405 6.35 12.02 -13.11
C LEU A 405 6.33 12.17 -11.58
N ASN A 406 5.15 12.26 -11.01
CA ASN A 406 4.96 12.45 -9.58
C ASN A 406 5.41 11.21 -8.80
N ALA A 407 5.03 10.01 -9.24
CA ALA A 407 5.53 8.75 -8.67
C ALA A 407 7.08 8.65 -8.71
N ASN A 408 7.71 9.02 -9.83
CA ASN A 408 9.17 9.08 -9.92
C ASN A 408 9.77 10.11 -8.96
N SER A 409 9.13 11.26 -8.78
CA SER A 409 9.59 12.31 -7.86
C SER A 409 9.55 11.83 -6.41
N LEU A 410 8.57 11.00 -6.04
CA LEU A 410 8.49 10.37 -4.72
C LEU A 410 9.59 9.33 -4.52
N MET A 411 9.85 8.49 -5.52
CA MET A 411 10.97 7.54 -5.47
C MET A 411 12.31 8.27 -5.32
N PHE A 412 12.52 9.39 -6.03
CA PHE A 412 13.71 10.21 -5.87
C PHE A 412 13.81 10.87 -4.50
N ALA A 413 12.70 11.36 -3.94
CA ALA A 413 12.66 11.90 -2.58
C ALA A 413 13.02 10.84 -1.53
N CYS A 414 12.51 9.61 -1.68
CA CYS A 414 12.86 8.46 -0.84
C CYS A 414 14.35 8.16 -0.90
N MET A 415 14.92 7.98 -2.11
CA MET A 415 16.35 7.73 -2.29
C MET A 415 17.22 8.88 -1.77
N THR A 416 16.76 10.13 -1.90
CA THR A 416 17.45 11.30 -1.34
C THR A 416 17.49 11.21 0.19
N GLY A 417 16.38 10.88 0.84
CA GLY A 417 16.35 10.69 2.29
C GLY A 417 17.24 9.53 2.76
N ILE A 418 17.24 8.39 2.05
CA ILE A 418 18.17 7.29 2.35
C ILE A 418 19.64 7.75 2.24
N ALA A 419 19.97 8.51 1.19
CA ALA A 419 21.31 9.06 0.99
C ALA A 419 21.70 10.06 2.09
N MET A 420 20.76 10.89 2.55
CA MET A 420 20.94 11.80 3.68
C MET A 420 21.21 11.02 4.97
N HIS A 421 20.40 10.00 5.27
CA HIS A 421 20.59 9.14 6.44
C HIS A 421 21.98 8.49 6.44
N LYS A 422 22.39 7.93 5.30
CA LYS A 422 23.73 7.31 5.14
C LYS A 422 24.88 8.31 5.35
N LYS A 423 24.66 9.59 5.06
CA LYS A 423 25.61 10.69 5.32
C LYS A 423 25.51 11.27 6.74
N GLY A 424 24.55 10.83 7.55
CA GLY A 424 24.29 11.36 8.89
C GLY A 424 23.53 12.69 8.91
N ILE A 425 22.89 13.07 7.80
CA ILE A 425 22.03 14.27 7.69
C ILE A 425 20.62 13.84 8.08
N THR A 426 20.30 13.96 9.36
CA THR A 426 19.02 13.51 9.94
C THR A 426 18.31 14.64 10.70
N GLU A 427 18.81 15.86 10.59
CA GLU A 427 18.18 17.01 11.18
C GLU A 427 16.84 17.30 10.50
N LYS A 428 15.86 17.61 11.34
CA LYS A 428 14.49 17.88 10.93
C LYS A 428 14.46 19.00 9.89
N GLY A 429 13.83 18.71 8.75
CA GLY A 429 13.57 19.71 7.72
C GLY A 429 14.84 20.28 7.08
N TYR A 430 15.94 19.51 7.03
CA TYR A 430 17.18 19.93 6.37
C TYR A 430 16.94 20.53 4.98
N ILE A 431 17.48 21.72 4.78
CA ILE A 431 17.61 22.40 3.50
C ILE A 431 19.07 22.85 3.41
N SER A 432 19.67 22.68 2.24
CA SER A 432 21.04 23.12 1.99
C SER A 432 21.11 24.64 2.02
N GLU A 433 22.17 25.20 2.61
CA GLU A 433 22.40 26.64 2.60
C GLU A 433 22.56 27.23 1.19
N LEU A 434 22.81 26.44 0.15
CA LEU A 434 22.83 26.94 -1.22
C LEU A 434 21.44 26.96 -1.86
N SER A 435 20.48 26.29 -1.23
CA SER A 435 19.09 26.16 -1.66
C SER A 435 18.18 27.21 -1.03
N SER A 436 18.63 27.80 0.08
CA SER A 436 18.04 28.92 0.79
C SER A 436 19.08 30.05 0.85
N GLU A 437 18.70 31.33 0.74
CA GLU A 437 19.65 32.49 0.80
C GLU A 437 20.84 32.49 -0.18
N HIS A 438 20.90 31.54 -1.13
CA HIS A 438 22.03 31.31 -2.05
C HIS A 438 23.39 31.10 -1.35
N GLY A 439 23.39 30.78 -0.05
CA GLY A 439 24.57 30.61 0.79
C GLY A 439 25.35 31.89 1.06
N GLN A 440 24.74 33.07 0.89
CA GLN A 440 25.44 34.36 0.96
C GLN A 440 25.28 35.07 2.31
N ASP A 441 24.11 34.95 2.93
CA ASP A 441 23.82 35.56 4.23
C ASP A 441 22.90 34.65 5.07
N ASP A 442 22.59 35.11 6.28
CA ASP A 442 21.58 34.52 7.16
C ASP A 442 20.45 35.53 7.34
N TYR A 443 19.82 35.90 6.22
CA TYR A 443 18.81 36.94 6.20
C TYR A 443 17.65 36.68 7.18
N TYR A 444 17.26 35.40 7.36
CA TYR A 444 16.17 35.00 8.24
C TYR A 444 16.60 34.70 9.68
N GLY A 445 17.90 34.55 9.97
CA GLY A 445 18.41 34.27 11.31
C GLY A 445 18.20 32.81 11.74
N ASP A 446 18.07 31.90 10.78
CA ASP A 446 17.74 30.49 11.02
C ASP A 446 19.00 29.64 11.31
N LYS A 447 20.20 30.19 11.06
CA LYS A 447 21.47 29.54 11.40
C LYS A 447 21.70 29.62 12.91
N LYS A 448 21.50 28.49 13.61
CA LYS A 448 21.74 28.36 15.06
C LYS A 448 23.20 28.09 15.41
#